data_AF-A0A1H9R833-F1
#
_entry.id   AF-A0A1H9R833-F1
#
_cell.length_a   1.000
_cell.length_b   1.000
_cell.length_c   1.000
_cell.angle_alpha   90.00
_cell.angle_beta   90.00
_cell.angle_gamma   90.00
#
_symmetry.space_group_name_H-M   'P 1'
#
loop_
_entity.id
_entity.type
_entity.pdbx_description
1 polymer ?
#
loop_
_entity_poly.entity_id
_entity_poly.type
_entity_poly.pdbx_seq_one_letter_code
_entity_poly.pdbx_strand_id
1 'polypeptide(L)'
;MKTNVLKAGGTALLLCSAFLSFGQRIALNDLSAFKTPSNSWTIVENVFADLNAENTLKNNKGTGVLLNQSSAKKHGEDLFTTAEYGDVAVELDYLTAKGTNSGIYLQGNYEIQIDDAWGLKNATSANNGGIYERWDDSKPEGDKGFGGIAPRQNVSKAPGLWQHIKIIFQAPKFDGTGKKIQNAKFISIELNGVTIHENVELFGATRGAASAEKAKGPLRLQGDHGTVAFKNIQITALSEIPKSNQGSGADPIYIDAPANTMIRSFVDVVRNVRSVHAISVGGPEKVAFSYDLDNGTLLHGWHGGFIDATPMWDGRGNGTSRPLGSVTRFTQKNVLAISKLANNQANWMADTTGTGFKPKGYVMDSQERPEFKYEIYGNKVTDAVKIMENGKGLTRDIILEKGASDLYFLLAQSENIEDLGKGLYLIGDKSYYLQLAEGSNKPVIRSVDGQKQLVAPIGNKLSYSLLF
;
A
#
# COMPACT_ATOMS: atom_id res chain seq x y z
N MET A 1 -54.32 4.43 38.50
CA MET A 1 -53.64 4.94 37.29
C MET A 1 -52.14 4.65 37.48
N LYS A 2 -51.58 3.76 36.66
CA LYS A 2 -50.24 3.19 36.85
C LYS A 2 -49.17 4.17 36.34
N THR A 3 -48.19 4.51 37.16
CA THR A 3 -46.91 5.09 36.72
C THR A 3 -45.79 4.15 37.16
N ASN A 4 -45.27 3.39 36.19
CA ASN A 4 -44.09 2.55 36.33
C ASN A 4 -42.84 3.45 36.37
N VAL A 5 -42.10 3.41 37.47
CA VAL A 5 -40.73 3.92 37.56
C VAL A 5 -39.81 2.81 37.05
N LEU A 6 -39.26 2.97 35.84
CA LEU A 6 -38.24 2.07 35.30
C LEU A 6 -36.90 2.32 36.00
N LYS A 7 -36.26 1.22 36.41
CA LYS A 7 -34.91 1.12 36.96
C LYS A 7 -33.88 1.70 35.99
N ALA A 8 -33.04 2.62 36.48
CA ALA A 8 -31.79 2.99 35.82
C ALA A 8 -30.83 1.79 35.87
N GLY A 9 -30.53 1.22 34.71
CA GLY A 9 -29.48 0.21 34.55
C GLY A 9 -28.12 0.87 34.61
N GLY A 10 -27.26 0.37 35.50
CA GLY A 10 -25.89 0.85 35.66
C GLY A 10 -25.07 0.61 34.39
N THR A 11 -24.43 1.68 33.93
CA THR A 11 -23.40 1.66 32.88
C THR A 11 -22.20 0.89 33.42
N ALA A 12 -21.99 -0.34 32.93
CA ALA A 12 -20.75 -1.06 33.16
C ALA A 12 -19.63 -0.32 32.39
N LEU A 13 -18.79 0.42 33.11
CA LEU A 13 -17.50 0.87 32.59
C LEU A 13 -16.66 -0.39 32.31
N LEU A 14 -16.59 -0.77 31.04
CA LEU A 14 -15.53 -1.66 30.54
C LEU A 14 -14.21 -0.89 30.66
N LEU A 15 -13.51 -1.11 31.77
CA LEU A 15 -12.10 -0.78 31.94
C LEU A 15 -11.31 -1.56 30.88
N CYS A 16 -10.99 -0.87 29.78
CA CYS A 16 -10.04 -1.37 28.80
C CYS A 16 -8.66 -1.34 29.47
N SER A 17 -8.23 -2.49 29.99
CA SER A 17 -6.87 -2.68 30.49
C SER A 17 -5.89 -2.46 29.34
N ALA A 18 -5.14 -1.36 29.39
CA ALA A 18 -4.04 -1.11 28.47
C ALA A 18 -2.95 -2.17 28.73
N PHE A 19 -2.83 -3.13 27.83
CA PHE A 19 -1.70 -4.05 27.83
C PHE A 19 -0.44 -3.26 27.46
N LEU A 20 0.43 -3.02 28.43
CA LEU A 20 1.78 -2.52 28.19
C LEU A 20 2.64 -3.69 27.68
N SER A 21 2.64 -3.93 26.37
CA SER A 21 3.71 -4.71 25.74
C SER A 21 4.81 -3.74 25.29
N PHE A 22 6.04 -3.96 25.79
CA PHE A 22 7.21 -3.25 25.29
C PHE A 22 7.68 -3.97 24.02
N GLY A 23 7.34 -3.41 22.85
CA GLY A 23 7.91 -3.87 21.58
C GLY A 23 9.40 -3.54 21.51
N GLN A 24 10.23 -4.51 21.11
CA GLN A 24 11.63 -4.29 20.84
C GLN A 24 11.77 -3.82 19.38
N ARG A 25 12.12 -2.55 19.19
CA ARG A 25 12.53 -2.05 17.88
C ARG A 25 13.99 -2.43 17.65
N ILE A 26 14.28 -3.08 16.53
CA ILE A 26 15.67 -3.33 16.14
C ILE A 26 16.27 -2.00 15.69
N ALA A 27 17.28 -1.52 16.42
CA ALA A 27 18.02 -0.33 16.04
C ALA A 27 18.92 -0.67 14.84
N LEU A 28 18.66 -0.03 13.70
CA LEU A 28 19.42 -0.24 12.47
C LEU A 28 20.61 0.73 12.37
N ASN A 29 21.43 0.75 13.43
CA ASN A 29 22.70 1.48 13.49
C ASN A 29 23.89 0.58 13.10
N ASP A 30 23.75 -0.71 13.35
CA ASP A 30 24.69 -1.78 13.00
C ASP A 30 23.91 -3.10 12.85
N LEU A 31 24.62 -4.21 12.66
CA LEU A 31 24.02 -5.54 12.47
C LEU A 31 24.05 -6.42 13.73
N SER A 32 24.30 -5.87 14.92
CA SER A 32 24.48 -6.62 16.18
C SER A 32 23.24 -7.41 16.62
N ALA A 33 22.06 -7.01 16.15
CA ALA A 33 20.81 -7.73 16.40
C ALA A 33 20.69 -9.06 15.65
N PHE A 34 21.64 -9.36 14.75
CA PHE A 34 21.59 -10.50 13.84
C PHE A 34 22.78 -11.44 14.01
N LYS A 35 22.54 -12.75 13.81
CA LYS A 35 23.53 -13.82 13.88
C LYS A 35 24.37 -13.83 12.60
N THR A 36 25.68 -13.66 12.75
CA THR A 36 26.70 -13.79 11.68
C THR A 36 26.29 -13.22 10.31
N PRO A 37 26.01 -11.91 10.19
CA PRO A 37 25.59 -11.33 8.93
C PRO A 37 26.66 -11.50 7.85
N SER A 38 26.25 -11.96 6.66
CA SER A 38 27.13 -12.02 5.50
C SER A 38 27.39 -10.63 4.92
N ASN A 39 28.31 -10.54 3.95
CA ASN A 39 28.62 -9.28 3.28
C ASN A 39 27.50 -8.78 2.33
N SER A 40 26.43 -9.56 2.12
CA SER A 40 25.27 -9.12 1.33
C SER A 40 24.40 -8.14 2.10
N TRP A 41 24.48 -8.16 3.44
CA TRP A 41 23.73 -7.28 4.33
C TRP A 41 24.55 -6.07 4.76
N THR A 42 23.93 -4.90 4.66
CA THR A 42 24.53 -3.63 5.06
C THR A 42 23.49 -2.71 5.69
N ILE A 43 23.95 -1.81 6.54
CA ILE A 43 23.14 -0.70 7.05
C ILE A 43 23.42 0.54 6.19
N VAL A 44 22.36 1.18 5.71
CA VAL A 44 22.39 2.35 4.83
C VAL A 44 21.37 3.39 5.28
N GLU A 45 21.46 4.61 4.76
CA GLU A 45 20.51 5.70 5.06
C GLU A 45 19.23 5.54 4.25
N ASN A 46 19.36 5.24 2.96
CA ASN A 46 18.26 5.25 2.02
C ASN A 46 18.56 4.32 0.84
N VAL A 47 17.50 3.87 0.16
CA VAL A 47 17.57 3.00 -1.02
C VAL A 47 16.66 3.51 -2.13
N PHE A 48 17.03 3.25 -3.38
CA PHE A 48 16.30 3.70 -4.57
C PHE A 48 16.28 2.59 -5.62
N ALA A 49 15.09 2.28 -6.14
CA ALA A 49 14.95 1.35 -7.27
C ALA A 49 15.08 2.09 -8.60
N ASP A 50 15.61 1.41 -9.61
CA ASP A 50 15.42 1.78 -11.00
C ASP A 50 14.36 0.84 -11.58
N LEU A 51 13.22 1.39 -11.99
CA LEU A 51 12.10 0.60 -12.54
C LEU A 51 12.47 -0.11 -13.85
N ASN A 52 13.62 0.19 -14.45
CA ASN A 52 14.13 -0.45 -15.65
C ASN A 52 15.26 -1.47 -15.37
N ALA A 53 15.71 -1.61 -14.12
CA ALA A 53 16.79 -2.52 -13.76
C ALA A 53 16.28 -3.63 -12.82
N GLU A 54 16.46 -4.88 -13.23
CA GLU A 54 16.11 -6.04 -12.42
C GLU A 54 17.03 -6.14 -11.20
N ASN A 55 16.44 -6.52 -10.07
CA ASN A 55 17.10 -6.95 -8.84
C ASN A 55 18.19 -5.98 -8.31
N THR A 56 18.01 -4.68 -8.50
CA THR A 56 19.01 -3.66 -8.15
C THR A 56 18.41 -2.52 -7.33
N LEU A 57 19.09 -2.17 -6.23
CA LEU A 57 18.85 -0.95 -5.45
C LEU A 57 20.13 -0.12 -5.36
N LYS A 58 20.02 1.17 -5.64
CA LYS A 58 21.04 2.17 -5.29
C LYS A 58 20.87 2.58 -3.84
N ASN A 59 21.92 3.04 -3.18
CA ASN A 59 21.86 3.45 -1.78
C ASN A 59 22.82 4.60 -1.46
N ASN A 60 22.57 5.26 -0.33
CA ASN A 60 23.44 6.26 0.27
C ASN A 60 23.98 5.74 1.61
N LYS A 61 25.23 6.09 1.94
CA LYS A 61 25.85 5.73 3.23
C LYS A 61 25.11 6.40 4.39
N GLY A 62 24.88 5.64 5.46
CA GLY A 62 24.33 6.12 6.72
C GLY A 62 23.61 4.98 7.45
N THR A 63 22.56 5.29 8.21
CA THR A 63 21.88 4.33 9.09
C THR A 63 20.36 4.41 8.96
N GLY A 64 19.66 3.37 9.42
CA GLY A 64 18.20 3.34 9.48
C GLY A 64 17.52 2.38 8.50
N VAL A 65 18.25 1.89 7.49
CA VAL A 65 17.75 0.90 6.52
C VAL A 65 18.70 -0.30 6.48
N LEU A 66 18.14 -1.50 6.64
CA LEU A 66 18.83 -2.76 6.43
C LEU A 66 18.67 -3.17 4.97
N LEU A 67 19.77 -3.26 4.23
CA LEU A 67 19.78 -3.58 2.80
C LEU A 67 20.47 -4.92 2.57
N ASN A 68 19.78 -5.84 1.90
CA ASN A 68 20.39 -6.99 1.25
C ASN A 68 20.62 -6.70 -0.23
N GLN A 69 21.82 -6.96 -0.73
CA GLN A 69 22.12 -6.94 -2.16
C GLN A 69 22.67 -8.30 -2.59
N SER A 70 21.87 -9.03 -3.37
CA SER A 70 22.28 -10.26 -4.03
C SER A 70 22.24 -10.09 -5.55
N SER A 71 23.14 -10.78 -6.25
CA SER A 71 23.21 -10.80 -7.71
C SER A 71 23.83 -12.12 -8.17
N ALA A 72 23.80 -12.38 -9.48
CA ALA A 72 24.49 -13.54 -10.06
C ALA A 72 26.00 -13.61 -9.73
N LYS A 73 26.64 -12.47 -9.37
CA LYS A 73 28.06 -12.39 -9.03
C LYS A 73 28.33 -12.32 -7.52
N LYS A 74 27.31 -12.05 -6.72
CA LYS A 74 27.38 -11.89 -5.26
C LYS A 74 26.18 -12.58 -4.66
N HIS A 75 26.37 -13.83 -4.23
CA HIS A 75 25.33 -14.58 -3.55
C HIS A 75 24.94 -13.86 -2.26
N GLY A 76 23.65 -13.77 -2.00
CA GLY A 76 23.17 -13.34 -0.71
C GLY A 76 23.12 -14.52 0.26
N GLU A 77 22.94 -14.23 1.54
CA GLU A 77 22.68 -15.23 2.56
C GLU A 77 21.52 -14.75 3.42
N ASP A 78 20.88 -15.66 4.13
CA ASP A 78 19.78 -15.31 5.00
C ASP A 78 20.26 -14.66 6.30
N LEU A 79 19.43 -13.77 6.83
CA LEU A 79 19.73 -13.05 8.06
C LEU A 79 18.78 -13.47 9.17
N PHE A 80 19.35 -13.88 10.30
CA PHE A 80 18.61 -14.37 11.46
C PHE A 80 18.79 -13.42 12.62
N THR A 81 17.72 -13.10 13.32
CA THR A 81 17.82 -12.38 14.61
C THR A 81 18.54 -13.23 15.67
N THR A 82 19.28 -12.56 16.56
CA THR A 82 19.93 -13.22 17.71
C THR A 82 18.90 -13.72 18.72
N ALA A 83 17.86 -12.93 18.97
CA ALA A 83 16.74 -13.28 19.83
C ALA A 83 15.79 -14.29 19.16
N GLU A 84 15.10 -15.07 19.98
CA GLU A 84 14.12 -16.07 19.55
C GLU A 84 12.75 -15.80 20.17
N TYR A 85 11.70 -15.98 19.38
CA TYR A 85 10.34 -15.55 19.69
C TYR A 85 9.36 -16.73 19.62
N GLY A 86 8.38 -16.72 20.52
CA GLY A 86 7.21 -17.60 20.48
C GLY A 86 6.05 -16.88 19.80
N ASP A 87 4.95 -16.69 20.52
CA ASP A 87 3.85 -15.82 20.10
C ASP A 87 4.34 -14.38 19.97
N VAL A 88 4.08 -13.75 18.83
CA VAL A 88 4.72 -12.49 18.46
C VAL A 88 3.87 -11.65 17.51
N ALA A 89 3.93 -10.34 17.68
CA ALA A 89 3.55 -9.36 16.66
C ALA A 89 4.82 -8.80 16.01
N VAL A 90 4.93 -8.93 14.69
CA VAL A 90 6.01 -8.35 13.88
C VAL A 90 5.41 -7.26 13.01
N GLU A 91 5.98 -6.06 13.07
CA GLU A 91 5.60 -4.93 12.23
C GLU A 91 6.87 -4.35 11.60
N LEU A 92 6.90 -4.21 10.28
CA LEU A 92 8.08 -3.69 9.58
C LEU A 92 7.69 -3.07 8.24
N ASP A 93 8.61 -2.27 7.69
CA ASP A 93 8.54 -1.84 6.31
C ASP A 93 9.58 -2.59 5.49
N TYR A 94 9.23 -2.96 4.25
CA TYR A 94 10.16 -3.50 3.28
C TYR A 94 10.01 -2.83 1.92
N LEU A 95 11.08 -2.85 1.13
CA LEU A 95 11.14 -2.29 -0.21
C LEU A 95 11.77 -3.30 -1.16
N THR A 96 11.11 -3.54 -2.27
CA THR A 96 11.55 -4.46 -3.31
C THR A 96 12.27 -3.72 -4.44
N ALA A 97 13.28 -4.35 -5.02
CA ALA A 97 13.70 -4.03 -6.37
C ALA A 97 12.73 -4.69 -7.38
N LYS A 98 12.85 -4.32 -8.65
CA LYS A 98 12.10 -4.99 -9.70
C LYS A 98 12.51 -6.47 -9.75
N GLY A 99 11.53 -7.37 -9.81
CA GLY A 99 11.79 -8.82 -9.88
C GLY A 99 12.44 -9.43 -8.64
N THR A 100 12.42 -8.74 -7.49
CA THR A 100 12.90 -9.30 -6.21
C THR A 100 12.18 -10.60 -5.86
N ASN A 101 12.90 -11.51 -5.22
CA ASN A 101 12.35 -12.62 -4.45
C ASN A 101 13.05 -12.65 -3.08
N SER A 102 12.28 -12.71 -2.00
CA SER A 102 12.70 -12.76 -0.60
C SER A 102 11.55 -13.34 0.23
N GLY A 103 11.67 -13.30 1.55
CA GLY A 103 10.66 -13.83 2.45
C GLY A 103 10.91 -13.42 3.89
N ILE A 104 9.82 -13.33 4.65
CA ILE A 104 9.84 -13.14 6.11
C ILE A 104 9.46 -14.48 6.74
N TYR A 105 10.38 -15.08 7.48
CA TYR A 105 10.18 -16.37 8.12
C TYR A 105 10.00 -16.19 9.63
N LEU A 106 8.84 -16.59 10.14
CA LEU A 106 8.57 -16.65 11.57
C LEU A 106 9.19 -17.93 12.12
N GLN A 107 9.96 -17.79 13.21
CA GLN A 107 10.76 -18.86 13.81
C GLN A 107 11.74 -19.55 12.82
N GLY A 108 12.09 -18.89 11.71
CA GLY A 108 12.92 -19.46 10.65
C GLY A 108 12.21 -20.46 9.74
N ASN A 109 10.92 -20.73 9.96
CA ASN A 109 10.23 -21.91 9.42
C ASN A 109 8.92 -21.62 8.68
N TYR A 110 8.26 -20.49 8.94
CA TYR A 110 6.97 -20.18 8.33
C TYR A 110 7.09 -18.92 7.49
N GLU A 111 7.18 -19.09 6.18
CA GLU A 111 7.41 -18.03 5.21
C GLU A 111 6.15 -17.27 4.85
N ILE A 112 6.27 -15.96 4.91
CA ILE A 112 5.45 -15.01 4.17
C ILE A 112 6.32 -14.52 3.01
N GLN A 113 5.85 -14.78 1.79
CA GLN A 113 6.58 -14.49 0.57
C GLN A 113 6.73 -12.98 0.34
N ILE A 114 7.89 -12.55 -0.15
CA ILE A 114 8.13 -11.21 -0.70
C ILE A 114 8.56 -11.37 -2.17
N ASP A 115 7.78 -10.83 -3.10
CA ASP A 115 8.20 -10.69 -4.49
C ASP A 115 7.72 -9.37 -5.11
N ASP A 116 8.11 -9.11 -6.36
CA ASP A 116 7.55 -8.04 -7.18
C ASP A 116 6.22 -8.46 -7.83
N ALA A 117 5.15 -8.45 -7.04
CA ALA A 117 3.78 -8.72 -7.51
C ALA A 117 3.05 -7.45 -8.01
N TRP A 118 3.73 -6.34 -8.31
CA TRP A 118 3.07 -5.10 -8.70
C TRP A 118 2.24 -5.23 -9.99
N GLY A 119 0.94 -4.95 -9.90
CA GLY A 119 -0.03 -5.06 -10.99
C GLY A 119 -0.53 -6.48 -11.27
N LEU A 120 -0.09 -7.49 -10.50
CA LEU A 120 -0.58 -8.85 -10.66
C LEU A 120 -2.03 -8.98 -10.18
N LYS A 121 -2.94 -9.36 -11.09
CA LYS A 121 -4.37 -9.47 -10.78
C LYS A 121 -4.72 -10.65 -9.86
N ASN A 122 -4.12 -11.81 -10.11
CA ASN A 122 -4.39 -13.05 -9.38
C ASN A 122 -3.10 -13.54 -8.74
N ALA A 123 -2.91 -13.23 -7.45
CA ALA A 123 -1.77 -13.70 -6.69
C ALA A 123 -1.91 -15.18 -6.31
N THR A 124 -0.77 -15.85 -6.19
CA THR A 124 -0.65 -17.20 -5.65
C THR A 124 0.07 -17.17 -4.30
N SER A 125 0.28 -18.34 -3.68
CA SER A 125 1.14 -18.46 -2.49
C SER A 125 2.61 -18.09 -2.73
N ALA A 126 3.04 -18.08 -3.99
CA ALA A 126 4.39 -17.71 -4.41
C ALA A 126 4.54 -16.20 -4.69
N ASN A 127 3.52 -15.40 -4.44
CA ASN A 127 3.56 -13.95 -4.60
C ASN A 127 3.46 -13.22 -3.26
N ASN A 128 3.75 -11.93 -3.28
CA ASN A 128 3.92 -11.07 -2.12
C ASN A 128 2.74 -11.17 -1.14
N GLY A 129 3.07 -11.45 0.12
CA GLY A 129 2.09 -11.70 1.17
C GLY A 129 1.48 -13.11 1.18
N GLY A 130 1.83 -13.99 0.24
CA GLY A 130 1.44 -15.39 0.25
C GLY A 130 2.08 -16.16 1.39
N ILE A 131 1.36 -17.13 1.96
CA ILE A 131 1.96 -18.12 2.86
C ILE A 131 2.51 -19.22 1.96
N TYR A 132 3.83 -19.36 1.95
CA TYR A 132 4.50 -20.20 0.95
C TYR A 132 4.18 -21.68 1.15
N GLU A 133 4.38 -22.45 0.09
CA GLU A 133 4.07 -23.87 0.09
C GLU A 133 5.00 -24.68 0.99
N ARG A 134 4.48 -25.81 1.44
CA ARG A 134 5.29 -26.91 1.98
C ARG A 134 5.82 -27.75 0.83
N TRP A 135 6.85 -28.54 1.10
CA TRP A 135 7.50 -29.38 0.09
C TRP A 135 7.56 -30.84 0.52
N ASP A 136 7.26 -31.76 -0.41
CA ASP A 136 7.36 -33.21 -0.22
C ASP A 136 8.02 -33.84 -1.45
N ASP A 137 9.32 -34.15 -1.33
CA ASP A 137 10.13 -34.72 -2.41
C ASP A 137 9.69 -36.15 -2.81
N SER A 138 8.84 -36.81 -2.03
CA SER A 138 8.32 -38.14 -2.37
C SER A 138 7.17 -38.09 -3.39
N LYS A 139 6.59 -36.91 -3.64
CA LYS A 139 5.51 -36.72 -4.61
C LYS A 139 6.03 -36.56 -6.05
N PRO A 140 5.17 -36.81 -7.06
CA PRO A 140 5.49 -36.53 -8.46
C PRO A 140 5.91 -35.08 -8.69
N GLU A 141 6.76 -34.85 -9.70
CA GLU A 141 7.13 -33.51 -10.14
C GLU A 141 5.86 -32.72 -10.51
N GLY A 142 5.75 -31.47 -10.03
CA GLY A 142 4.53 -30.66 -10.12
C GLY A 142 3.59 -30.76 -8.91
N ASP A 143 3.66 -31.84 -8.12
CA ASP A 143 2.82 -32.06 -6.92
C ASP A 143 3.60 -31.95 -5.59
N LYS A 144 4.92 -31.72 -5.68
CA LYS A 144 5.81 -31.60 -4.51
C LYS A 144 5.47 -30.41 -3.63
N GLY A 145 5.06 -29.30 -4.24
CA GLY A 145 4.56 -28.11 -3.57
C GLY A 145 3.11 -28.27 -3.15
N PHE A 146 2.78 -28.02 -1.88
CA PHE A 146 1.41 -28.15 -1.39
C PHE A 146 1.11 -27.27 -0.18
N GLY A 147 -0.18 -26.98 0.02
CA GLY A 147 -0.67 -26.25 1.19
C GLY A 147 -0.26 -24.78 1.25
N GLY A 148 0.28 -24.23 0.16
CA GLY A 148 0.48 -22.78 0.02
C GLY A 148 -0.86 -22.05 -0.06
N ILE A 149 -0.92 -20.85 0.52
CA ILE A 149 -2.15 -20.06 0.60
C ILE A 149 -1.89 -18.69 -0.01
N ALA A 150 -2.63 -18.36 -1.07
CA ALA A 150 -2.59 -17.05 -1.70
C ALA A 150 -3.15 -15.97 -0.76
N PRO A 151 -2.62 -14.72 -0.81
CA PRO A 151 -3.25 -13.63 -0.10
C PRO A 151 -4.66 -13.39 -0.62
N ARG A 152 -5.60 -12.96 0.26
CA ARG A 152 -7.00 -12.65 -0.11
C ARG A 152 -7.10 -11.69 -1.30
N GLN A 153 -6.14 -10.78 -1.42
CA GLN A 153 -6.01 -9.84 -2.53
C GLN A 153 -4.56 -9.39 -2.66
N ASN A 154 -4.13 -9.08 -3.88
CA ASN A 154 -2.85 -8.44 -4.11
C ASN A 154 -2.97 -6.93 -3.87
N VAL A 155 -2.16 -6.42 -2.95
CA VAL A 155 -2.11 -5.01 -2.54
C VAL A 155 -0.68 -4.47 -2.58
N SER A 156 0.15 -5.06 -3.44
CA SER A 156 1.55 -4.70 -3.62
C SER A 156 1.71 -3.38 -4.36
N LYS A 157 2.55 -2.51 -3.81
CA LYS A 157 3.01 -1.29 -4.47
C LYS A 157 4.13 -1.55 -5.48
N ALA A 158 4.41 -0.55 -6.33
CA ALA A 158 5.53 -0.59 -7.27
C ALA A 158 6.91 -0.80 -6.60
N PRO A 159 7.89 -1.42 -7.29
CA PRO A 159 9.27 -1.49 -6.81
C PRO A 159 9.85 -0.11 -6.45
N GLY A 160 10.64 -0.07 -5.38
CA GLY A 160 11.17 1.19 -4.83
C GLY A 160 10.19 2.00 -3.97
N LEU A 161 8.95 1.53 -3.78
CA LEU A 161 8.01 2.07 -2.80
C LEU A 161 8.00 1.22 -1.54
N TRP A 162 7.82 1.85 -0.38
CA TRP A 162 7.77 1.13 0.90
C TRP A 162 6.43 0.39 1.06
N GLN A 163 6.54 -0.90 1.27
CA GLN A 163 5.47 -1.78 1.72
C GLN A 163 5.48 -1.81 3.25
N HIS A 164 4.32 -1.82 3.88
CA HIS A 164 4.18 -1.94 5.33
C HIS A 164 3.45 -3.24 5.67
N ILE A 165 4.03 -4.10 6.51
CA ILE A 165 3.43 -5.37 6.89
C ILE A 165 3.36 -5.52 8.41
N LYS A 166 2.22 -6.03 8.87
CA LYS A 166 1.97 -6.41 10.26
C LYS A 166 1.50 -7.85 10.34
N ILE A 167 2.16 -8.61 11.19
CA ILE A 167 1.98 -10.06 11.34
C ILE A 167 1.70 -10.35 12.80
N ILE A 168 0.60 -11.04 13.09
CA ILE A 168 0.33 -11.63 14.39
C ILE A 168 0.46 -13.14 14.25
N PHE A 169 1.48 -13.70 14.89
CA PHE A 169 1.84 -15.10 14.79
C PHE A 169 1.68 -15.79 16.16
N GLN A 170 1.00 -16.93 16.14
CA GLN A 170 0.94 -17.86 17.26
C GLN A 170 1.89 -19.03 16.97
N ALA A 171 2.83 -19.27 17.88
CA ALA A 171 3.81 -20.34 17.78
C ALA A 171 3.16 -21.73 17.96
N PRO A 172 3.78 -22.78 17.41
CA PRO A 172 3.38 -24.15 17.69
C PRO A 172 3.68 -24.50 19.17
N LYS A 173 2.88 -25.40 19.75
CA LYS A 173 3.11 -25.90 21.12
C LYS A 173 3.50 -27.36 21.12
N PHE A 174 4.32 -27.73 22.09
CA PHE A 174 4.86 -29.07 22.28
C PHE A 174 4.59 -29.53 23.71
N ASP A 175 4.38 -30.83 23.89
CA ASP A 175 4.34 -31.44 25.23
C ASP A 175 5.75 -31.61 25.82
N GLY A 176 5.82 -32.12 27.05
CA GLY A 176 7.09 -32.35 27.75
C GLY A 176 8.00 -33.40 27.10
N THR A 177 7.51 -34.18 26.13
CA THR A 177 8.31 -35.15 25.35
C THR A 177 8.85 -34.55 24.05
N GLY A 178 8.46 -33.33 23.71
CA GLY A 178 8.81 -32.67 22.45
C GLY A 178 7.89 -33.04 21.29
N LYS A 179 6.73 -33.67 21.55
CA LYS A 179 5.72 -33.94 20.52
C LYS A 179 4.84 -32.70 20.33
N LYS A 180 4.62 -32.30 19.07
CA LYS A 180 3.74 -31.16 18.73
C LYS A 180 2.29 -31.47 19.15
N ILE A 181 1.69 -30.57 19.91
CA ILE A 181 0.31 -30.65 20.41
C ILE A 181 -0.60 -29.53 19.86
N GLN A 182 -0.01 -28.47 19.31
CA GLN A 182 -0.73 -27.39 18.64
C GLN A 182 0.09 -26.87 17.47
N ASN A 183 -0.57 -26.67 16.33
CA ASN A 183 0.04 -26.06 15.16
C ASN A 183 0.29 -24.57 15.35
N ALA A 184 1.26 -24.06 14.60
CA ALA A 184 1.45 -22.63 14.45
C ALA A 184 0.27 -22.01 13.68
N LYS A 185 0.07 -20.71 13.81
CA LYS A 185 -1.02 -20.01 13.13
C LYS A 185 -0.65 -18.56 12.84
N PHE A 186 -0.94 -18.11 11.63
CA PHE A 186 -1.03 -16.68 11.34
C PHE A 186 -2.41 -16.19 11.76
N ILE A 187 -2.48 -15.49 12.89
CA ILE A 187 -3.73 -14.92 13.41
C ILE A 187 -4.22 -13.81 12.48
N SER A 188 -3.31 -12.96 12.03
CA SER A 188 -3.58 -11.99 10.98
C SER A 188 -2.29 -11.59 10.28
N ILE A 189 -2.38 -11.36 8.97
CA ILE A 189 -1.35 -10.65 8.21
C ILE A 189 -2.03 -9.48 7.52
N GLU A 190 -1.57 -8.28 7.81
CA GLU A 190 -1.98 -7.04 7.16
C GLU A 190 -0.83 -6.53 6.29
N LEU A 191 -1.11 -6.24 5.03
CA LEU A 191 -0.18 -5.62 4.10
C LEU A 191 -0.78 -4.31 3.59
N ASN A 192 -0.04 -3.22 3.73
CA ASN A 192 -0.42 -1.87 3.31
C ASN A 192 -1.82 -1.42 3.78
N GLY A 193 -2.17 -1.76 5.04
CA GLY A 193 -3.48 -1.41 5.61
C GLY A 193 -4.60 -2.39 5.28
N VAL A 194 -4.32 -3.51 4.60
CA VAL A 194 -5.31 -4.50 4.17
C VAL A 194 -5.01 -5.87 4.75
N THR A 195 -6.00 -6.47 5.42
CA THR A 195 -5.90 -7.86 5.89
C THR A 195 -5.86 -8.83 4.71
N ILE A 196 -4.71 -9.47 4.50
CA ILE A 196 -4.48 -10.44 3.43
C ILE A 196 -4.58 -11.90 3.89
N HIS A 197 -4.40 -12.16 5.19
CA HIS A 197 -4.64 -13.46 5.82
C HIS A 197 -5.24 -13.29 7.21
N GLU A 198 -6.06 -14.24 7.64
CA GLU A 198 -6.69 -14.22 8.96
C GLU A 198 -6.95 -15.65 9.44
N ASN A 199 -6.54 -15.94 10.68
CA ASN A 199 -6.75 -17.21 11.38
C ASN A 199 -6.31 -18.46 10.58
N VAL A 200 -5.16 -18.38 9.91
CA VAL A 200 -4.63 -19.44 9.04
C VAL A 200 -3.76 -20.40 9.83
N GLU A 201 -4.23 -21.63 10.02
CA GLU A 201 -3.47 -22.69 10.69
C GLU A 201 -2.39 -23.28 9.78
N LEU A 202 -1.19 -23.50 10.35
CA LEU A 202 0.00 -23.97 9.64
C LEU A 202 0.32 -25.41 10.08
N PHE A 203 0.03 -26.37 9.21
CA PHE A 203 0.19 -27.80 9.52
C PHE A 203 1.65 -28.28 9.58
N GLY A 204 2.59 -27.44 9.14
CA GLY A 204 4.03 -27.71 9.18
C GLY A 204 4.82 -26.52 8.66
N ALA A 205 6.15 -26.61 8.74
CA ALA A 205 7.06 -25.59 8.22
C ALA A 205 6.95 -25.47 6.70
N THR A 206 7.06 -24.25 6.17
CA THR A 206 7.09 -23.98 4.72
C THR A 206 8.42 -24.47 4.13
N ARG A 207 8.49 -24.52 2.79
CA ARG A 207 9.75 -24.81 2.10
C ARG A 207 10.82 -23.81 2.55
N GLY A 208 12.07 -24.29 2.58
CA GLY A 208 13.21 -23.49 3.00
C GLY A 208 13.38 -23.38 4.52
N ALA A 209 12.57 -24.04 5.35
CA ALA A 209 12.68 -24.01 6.81
C ALA A 209 14.11 -24.23 7.34
N ALA A 210 14.52 -23.39 8.30
CA ALA A 210 15.88 -23.41 8.83
C ALA A 210 16.11 -24.55 9.86
N SER A 211 15.05 -25.07 10.47
CA SER A 211 15.13 -26.20 11.39
C SER A 211 13.82 -26.96 11.50
N ALA A 212 13.80 -28.01 12.32
CA ALA A 212 12.53 -28.57 12.82
C ALA A 212 11.71 -27.50 13.56
N GLU A 213 10.39 -27.69 13.60
CA GLU A 213 9.47 -26.82 14.34
C GLU A 213 9.80 -26.83 15.84
N LYS A 214 9.75 -25.66 16.48
CA LYS A 214 10.06 -25.45 17.90
C LYS A 214 9.13 -24.41 18.50
N ALA A 215 9.00 -24.39 19.83
CA ALA A 215 8.17 -23.41 20.53
C ALA A 215 8.68 -21.96 20.40
N LYS A 216 9.99 -21.78 20.16
CA LYS A 216 10.62 -20.49 19.89
C LYS A 216 11.63 -20.63 18.75
N GLY A 217 11.82 -19.54 17.99
CA GLY A 217 12.84 -19.44 16.95
C GLY A 217 13.06 -18.00 16.50
N PRO A 218 14.10 -17.73 15.69
CA PRO A 218 14.43 -16.39 15.24
C PRO A 218 13.43 -15.87 14.20
N LEU A 219 13.29 -14.54 14.08
CA LEU A 219 12.88 -13.95 12.80
C LEU A 219 14.01 -14.16 11.79
N ARG A 220 13.68 -14.66 10.60
CA ARG A 220 14.61 -14.77 9.46
C ARG A 220 14.11 -13.91 8.30
N LEU A 221 15.04 -13.19 7.68
CA LEU A 221 14.84 -12.46 6.43
C LEU A 221 15.63 -13.19 5.34
N GLN A 222 14.94 -13.64 4.29
CA GLN A 222 15.58 -14.37 3.19
C GLN A 222 16.41 -13.40 2.33
N GLY A 223 17.69 -13.68 2.14
CA GLY A 223 18.62 -12.79 1.45
C GLY A 223 19.31 -13.43 0.25
N ASP A 224 19.23 -14.74 0.09
CA ASP A 224 19.90 -15.49 -0.97
C ASP A 224 19.22 -15.40 -2.36
N HIS A 225 17.95 -14.98 -2.41
CA HIS A 225 17.15 -14.97 -3.66
C HIS A 225 16.99 -13.60 -4.34
N GLY A 226 17.22 -12.49 -3.64
CA GLY A 226 17.00 -11.15 -4.22
C GLY A 226 17.42 -9.97 -3.36
N THR A 227 17.62 -8.84 -4.02
CA THR A 227 17.89 -7.54 -3.41
C THR A 227 16.60 -6.99 -2.79
N VAL A 228 16.66 -6.64 -1.51
CA VAL A 228 15.52 -6.17 -0.72
C VAL A 228 16.02 -5.28 0.41
N ALA A 229 15.21 -4.32 0.85
CA ALA A 229 15.52 -3.49 2.00
C ALA A 229 14.42 -3.55 3.05
N PHE A 230 14.78 -3.35 4.31
CA PHE A 230 13.90 -3.35 5.47
C PHE A 230 14.18 -2.14 6.34
N LYS A 231 13.13 -1.55 6.94
CA LYS A 231 13.24 -0.54 7.99
C LYS A 231 12.14 -0.72 9.02
N ASN A 232 12.24 0.03 10.12
CA ASN A 232 11.20 0.07 11.16
C ASN A 232 10.82 -1.30 11.74
N ILE A 233 11.78 -2.24 11.83
CA ILE A 233 11.53 -3.60 12.30
C ILE A 233 11.22 -3.57 13.80
N GLN A 234 9.96 -3.81 14.15
CA GLN A 234 9.44 -3.90 15.50
C GLN A 234 8.94 -5.33 15.76
N ILE A 235 9.42 -5.91 16.86
CA ILE A 235 9.05 -7.26 17.28
C ILE A 235 8.55 -7.19 18.72
N THR A 236 7.31 -7.63 18.93
CA THR A 236 6.64 -7.55 20.23
C THR A 236 6.22 -8.95 20.64
N ALA A 237 6.85 -9.51 21.67
CA ALA A 237 6.40 -10.78 22.25
C ALA A 237 4.99 -10.60 22.83
N LEU A 238 4.11 -11.57 22.56
CA LEU A 238 2.73 -11.55 23.02
C LEU A 238 2.59 -12.47 24.22
N SER A 239 2.06 -11.95 25.33
CA SER A 239 1.67 -12.76 26.48
C SER A 239 0.34 -13.49 26.23
N GLU A 240 -0.52 -12.90 25.39
CA GLU A 240 -1.78 -13.47 24.95
C GLU A 240 -2.02 -13.12 23.48
N ILE A 241 -2.58 -14.07 22.74
CA ILE A 241 -3.01 -13.83 21.36
C ILE A 241 -4.25 -12.93 21.37
N PRO A 242 -4.24 -11.79 20.64
CA PRO A 242 -5.43 -10.97 20.49
C PRO A 242 -6.59 -11.80 19.94
N LYS A 243 -7.71 -11.79 20.64
CA LYS A 243 -8.94 -12.42 20.14
C LYS A 243 -9.42 -11.60 18.93
N SER A 244 -9.77 -12.27 17.83
CA SER A 244 -10.42 -11.56 16.74
C SER A 244 -11.73 -10.98 17.26
N ASN A 245 -11.96 -9.69 17.02
CA ASN A 245 -13.28 -9.11 17.21
C ASN A 245 -14.17 -9.72 16.12
N GLN A 246 -14.86 -10.81 16.45
CA GLN A 246 -16.04 -11.27 15.73
C GLN A 246 -17.05 -10.14 15.84
N GLY A 247 -17.02 -9.19 14.89
CA GLY A 247 -17.84 -8.01 14.93
C GLY A 247 -19.31 -8.42 14.91
N SER A 248 -20.06 -8.03 15.94
CA SER A 248 -21.52 -8.16 15.99
C SER A 248 -22.21 -7.09 15.13
N GLY A 249 -21.62 -6.77 13.97
CA GLY A 249 -22.06 -5.70 13.07
C GLY A 249 -23.05 -6.19 12.02
N ALA A 250 -23.63 -5.25 11.27
CA ALA A 250 -24.37 -5.56 10.06
C ALA A 250 -23.46 -6.26 9.03
N ASP A 251 -24.04 -7.11 8.20
CA ASP A 251 -23.33 -7.72 7.09
C ASP A 251 -22.77 -6.62 6.17
N PRO A 252 -21.49 -6.70 5.78
CA PRO A 252 -20.88 -5.66 4.97
C PRO A 252 -21.54 -5.57 3.59
N ILE A 253 -21.73 -4.35 3.12
CA ILE A 253 -22.22 -4.06 1.77
C ILE A 253 -21.03 -3.69 0.89
N TYR A 254 -20.38 -4.71 0.35
CA TYR A 254 -19.26 -4.54 -0.58
C TYR A 254 -19.74 -4.44 -2.02
N ILE A 255 -19.04 -3.62 -2.80
CA ILE A 255 -19.27 -3.44 -4.23
C ILE A 255 -18.01 -3.89 -4.95
N ASP A 256 -18.17 -4.85 -5.86
CA ASP A 256 -17.12 -5.29 -6.76
C ASP A 256 -17.09 -4.49 -8.06
N ALA A 257 -15.94 -4.49 -8.73
CA ALA A 257 -15.75 -3.91 -10.06
C ALA A 257 -15.24 -4.95 -11.06
N PRO A 258 -16.07 -5.92 -11.49
CA PRO A 258 -15.68 -6.91 -12.51
C PRO A 258 -15.57 -6.30 -13.93
N ALA A 259 -16.11 -5.10 -14.12
CA ALA A 259 -15.98 -4.24 -15.29
C ALA A 259 -15.79 -2.79 -14.82
N ASN A 260 -15.66 -1.84 -15.77
CA ASN A 260 -15.57 -0.42 -15.43
C ASN A 260 -16.82 0.01 -14.65
N THR A 261 -16.63 0.27 -13.37
CA THR A 261 -17.71 0.50 -12.40
C THR A 261 -17.48 1.83 -11.74
N MET A 262 -18.55 2.60 -11.55
CA MET A 262 -18.49 3.90 -10.89
C MET A 262 -19.53 4.02 -9.80
N ILE A 263 -19.16 4.71 -8.72
CA ILE A 263 -20.11 5.07 -7.66
C ILE A 263 -19.85 6.48 -7.15
N ARG A 264 -20.91 7.27 -7.02
CA ARG A 264 -20.86 8.56 -6.33
C ARG A 264 -21.12 8.36 -4.86
N SER A 265 -20.31 8.99 -4.03
CA SER A 265 -20.42 8.95 -2.56
C SER A 265 -19.59 10.09 -1.98
N PHE A 266 -19.70 10.31 -0.67
CA PHE A 266 -18.68 11.07 0.03
C PHE A 266 -17.41 10.22 0.17
N VAL A 267 -16.24 10.85 0.08
CA VAL A 267 -14.95 10.20 0.23
C VAL A 267 -14.13 10.97 1.26
N ASP A 268 -13.74 10.27 2.33
CA ASP A 268 -12.79 10.80 3.30
C ASP A 268 -11.37 10.63 2.75
N VAL A 269 -10.71 11.75 2.43
CA VAL A 269 -9.35 11.78 1.87
C VAL A 269 -8.34 11.46 2.96
N VAL A 270 -8.43 12.21 4.06
CA VAL A 270 -7.73 11.97 5.33
C VAL A 270 -8.71 12.25 6.46
N ARG A 271 -8.31 11.98 7.71
CA ARG A 271 -9.16 12.25 8.87
C ARG A 271 -9.62 13.71 8.86
N ASN A 272 -10.94 13.92 8.95
CA ASN A 272 -11.61 15.22 8.94
C ASN A 272 -11.54 16.01 7.62
N VAL A 273 -11.08 15.40 6.52
CA VAL A 273 -11.11 16.01 5.18
C VAL A 273 -11.95 15.14 4.26
N ARG A 274 -13.06 15.70 3.79
CA ARG A 274 -14.05 14.99 2.99
C ARG A 274 -14.28 15.68 1.66
N SER A 275 -14.28 14.94 0.57
CA SER A 275 -14.89 15.37 -0.68
C SER A 275 -16.36 14.90 -0.68
N VAL A 276 -17.27 15.86 -0.82
CA VAL A 276 -18.72 15.61 -0.85
C VAL A 276 -19.27 15.47 -2.27
N HIS A 277 -18.46 15.76 -3.28
CA HIS A 277 -18.78 15.61 -4.70
C HIS A 277 -17.78 14.66 -5.37
N ALA A 278 -17.54 13.52 -4.72
CA ALA A 278 -16.63 12.52 -5.24
C ALA A 278 -17.33 11.46 -6.10
N ILE A 279 -16.57 10.93 -7.04
CA ILE A 279 -16.89 9.72 -7.79
C ILE A 279 -15.70 8.77 -7.70
N SER A 280 -15.98 7.52 -7.34
CA SER A 280 -15.01 6.45 -7.34
C SER A 280 -15.19 5.60 -8.58
N VAL A 281 -14.08 5.24 -9.23
CA VAL A 281 -14.03 4.46 -10.47
C VAL A 281 -13.14 3.27 -10.23
N GLY A 282 -13.63 2.07 -10.50
CA GLY A 282 -12.89 0.81 -10.38
C GLY A 282 -13.00 -0.01 -11.66
N GLY A 283 -12.06 -0.94 -11.84
CA GLY A 283 -12.02 -1.79 -13.02
C GLY A 283 -11.54 -3.22 -12.73
N PRO A 284 -11.61 -4.11 -13.73
CA PRO A 284 -11.26 -5.52 -13.61
C PRO A 284 -9.79 -5.76 -13.25
N GLU A 285 -8.91 -4.76 -13.37
CA GLU A 285 -7.49 -4.81 -13.04
C GLU A 285 -7.21 -4.78 -11.53
N LYS A 286 -8.26 -4.72 -10.69
CA LYS A 286 -8.14 -4.55 -9.23
C LYS A 286 -7.41 -3.26 -8.85
N VAL A 287 -7.62 -2.23 -9.66
CA VAL A 287 -7.18 -0.86 -9.41
C VAL A 287 -8.41 0.04 -9.43
N ALA A 288 -8.42 1.06 -8.58
CA ALA A 288 -9.48 2.04 -8.53
C ALA A 288 -8.95 3.40 -8.08
N PHE A 289 -9.77 4.43 -8.25
CA PHE A 289 -9.45 5.79 -7.83
C PHE A 289 -10.71 6.55 -7.43
N SER A 290 -10.52 7.64 -6.68
CA SER A 290 -11.59 8.62 -6.41
C SER A 290 -11.22 9.98 -6.96
N TYR A 291 -12.19 10.64 -7.56
CA TYR A 291 -12.07 11.94 -8.23
C TYR A 291 -13.06 12.93 -7.62
N ASP A 292 -12.60 14.15 -7.36
CA ASP A 292 -13.40 15.25 -6.85
C ASP A 292 -13.95 16.11 -8.00
N LEU A 293 -15.27 16.04 -8.21
CA LEU A 293 -15.96 16.73 -9.30
C LEU A 293 -16.00 18.25 -9.11
N ASP A 294 -15.81 18.76 -7.88
CA ASP A 294 -15.84 20.20 -7.60
C ASP A 294 -14.49 20.88 -7.80
N ASN A 295 -13.41 20.11 -7.83
CA ASN A 295 -12.05 20.64 -7.89
C ASN A 295 -11.25 20.12 -9.09
N GLY A 296 -11.79 19.14 -9.82
CA GLY A 296 -11.08 18.47 -10.90
C GLY A 296 -9.89 17.65 -10.41
N THR A 297 -9.93 17.19 -9.16
CA THR A 297 -8.76 16.67 -8.45
C THR A 297 -8.85 15.18 -8.22
N LEU A 298 -7.75 14.49 -8.47
CA LEU A 298 -7.62 13.07 -8.15
C LEU A 298 -7.23 12.94 -6.69
N LEU A 299 -8.07 12.26 -5.90
CA LEU A 299 -7.93 12.20 -4.44
C LEU A 299 -6.92 11.13 -4.02
N HIS A 300 -7.19 9.90 -4.44
CA HIS A 300 -6.39 8.71 -4.17
C HIS A 300 -6.60 7.65 -5.25
N GLY A 301 -5.69 6.70 -5.30
CA GLY A 301 -5.80 5.45 -6.05
C GLY A 301 -5.51 4.27 -5.14
N TRP A 302 -5.99 3.08 -5.45
CA TRP A 302 -5.70 1.88 -4.65
C TRP A 302 -5.67 0.61 -5.47
N HIS A 303 -4.92 -0.37 -4.96
CA HIS A 303 -4.90 -1.77 -5.43
C HIS A 303 -5.74 -2.63 -4.50
N GLY A 304 -6.56 -3.52 -5.05
CA GLY A 304 -7.37 -4.49 -4.30
C GLY A 304 -8.86 -4.43 -4.63
N GLY A 305 -9.69 -4.78 -3.64
CA GLY A 305 -11.14 -4.69 -3.72
C GLY A 305 -11.61 -3.25 -3.96
N PHE A 306 -12.78 -3.09 -4.58
CA PHE A 306 -13.26 -1.76 -4.97
C PHE A 306 -13.75 -0.97 -3.75
N ILE A 307 -14.99 -1.15 -3.27
CA ILE A 307 -15.53 -0.28 -2.22
C ILE A 307 -16.33 -1.06 -1.16
N ASP A 308 -16.13 -0.66 0.09
CA ASP A 308 -17.05 -0.87 1.19
C ASP A 308 -18.07 0.29 1.24
N ALA A 309 -19.32 -0.03 0.89
CA ALA A 309 -20.45 0.88 0.89
C ALA A 309 -21.31 0.74 2.16
N THR A 310 -20.92 -0.10 3.12
CA THR A 310 -21.63 -0.27 4.40
C THR A 310 -21.85 1.07 5.10
N PRO A 311 -20.85 1.97 5.25
CA PRO A 311 -21.05 3.25 5.94
C PRO A 311 -22.00 4.20 5.19
N MET A 312 -22.29 3.95 3.91
CA MET A 312 -23.19 4.76 3.11
C MET A 312 -24.63 4.24 3.15
N TRP A 313 -24.84 2.91 3.20
CA TRP A 313 -26.16 2.32 2.99
C TRP A 313 -26.75 1.61 4.20
N ASP A 314 -25.94 1.04 5.09
CA ASP A 314 -26.46 0.41 6.30
C ASP A 314 -27.09 1.46 7.23
N GLY A 315 -28.32 1.21 7.68
CA GLY A 315 -29.04 2.09 8.59
C GLY A 315 -29.26 3.55 8.13
N ARG A 316 -29.01 3.88 6.84
CA ARG A 316 -28.88 5.24 6.27
C ARG A 316 -27.62 6.00 6.72
N GLY A 317 -26.46 5.35 6.66
CA GLY A 317 -25.17 5.84 7.18
C GLY A 317 -24.67 7.21 6.69
N ASN A 318 -23.41 7.54 6.97
CA ASN A 318 -22.85 8.89 6.82
C ASN A 318 -22.52 9.31 5.37
N GLY A 319 -23.07 8.61 4.39
CA GLY A 319 -22.90 8.86 2.95
C GLY A 319 -21.51 8.51 2.39
N THR A 320 -20.64 7.87 3.18
CA THR A 320 -19.22 7.69 2.82
C THR A 320 -18.94 6.28 2.31
N SER A 321 -18.16 6.17 1.24
CA SER A 321 -17.57 4.88 0.82
C SER A 321 -16.13 4.77 1.30
N ARG A 322 -15.63 3.53 1.47
CA ARG A 322 -14.24 3.26 1.86
C ARG A 322 -13.58 2.33 0.85
N PRO A 323 -12.32 2.58 0.44
CA PRO A 323 -11.55 1.60 -0.31
C PRO A 323 -11.39 0.28 0.46
N LEU A 324 -11.53 -0.85 -0.23
CA LEU A 324 -11.25 -2.19 0.31
C LEU A 324 -9.78 -2.62 0.13
N GLY A 325 -8.99 -1.81 -0.57
CA GLY A 325 -7.62 -2.08 -0.94
C GLY A 325 -6.59 -1.10 -0.36
N SER A 326 -5.32 -1.26 -0.78
CA SER A 326 -4.19 -0.45 -0.32
C SER A 326 -4.21 0.93 -0.98
N VAL A 327 -4.44 1.97 -0.18
CA VAL A 327 -4.64 3.35 -0.64
C VAL A 327 -3.32 4.11 -0.78
N THR A 328 -3.10 4.65 -1.98
CA THR A 328 -2.11 5.69 -2.27
C THR A 328 -2.82 7.04 -2.42
N ARG A 329 -2.47 7.99 -1.56
CA ARG A 329 -3.06 9.34 -1.56
C ARG A 329 -2.25 10.28 -2.45
N PHE A 330 -2.94 10.99 -3.34
CA PHE A 330 -2.33 12.00 -4.22
C PHE A 330 -2.50 13.42 -3.68
N THR A 331 -3.43 13.62 -2.75
CA THR A 331 -3.63 14.86 -2.01
C THR A 331 -4.05 14.57 -0.57
N GLN A 332 -3.79 15.54 0.32
CA GLN A 332 -4.26 15.54 1.71
C GLN A 332 -5.42 16.51 1.95
N LYS A 333 -5.78 17.33 0.95
CA LYS A 333 -6.85 18.32 1.02
C LYS A 333 -7.59 18.43 -0.31
N ASN A 334 -8.82 18.92 -0.28
CA ASN A 334 -9.49 19.33 -1.50
C ASN A 334 -8.75 20.58 -2.00
N VAL A 335 -8.15 20.48 -3.19
CA VAL A 335 -7.37 21.53 -3.82
C VAL A 335 -7.77 21.58 -5.28
N LEU A 336 -7.90 22.76 -5.86
CA LEU A 336 -8.22 22.93 -7.27
C LEU A 336 -7.08 22.42 -8.16
N ALA A 337 -7.37 21.59 -9.18
CA ALA A 337 -6.33 20.99 -10.02
C ALA A 337 -5.67 21.95 -11.02
N ILE A 338 -6.40 22.96 -11.50
CA ILE A 338 -5.94 23.92 -12.52
C ILE A 338 -5.98 25.34 -11.97
N SER A 339 -4.88 26.08 -12.13
CA SER A 339 -4.81 27.50 -11.76
C SER A 339 -4.12 28.33 -12.83
N LYS A 340 -4.50 29.60 -12.94
CA LYS A 340 -3.63 30.62 -13.52
C LYS A 340 -2.53 30.95 -12.53
N LEU A 341 -1.30 31.10 -13.01
CA LEU A 341 -0.19 31.56 -12.19
C LEU A 341 0.43 32.78 -12.86
N ALA A 342 0.58 33.86 -12.10
CA ALA A 342 1.28 35.06 -12.60
C ALA A 342 2.77 34.79 -12.89
N ASN A 343 3.36 33.86 -12.14
CA ASN A 343 4.71 33.34 -12.34
C ASN A 343 4.85 31.99 -11.61
N ASN A 344 5.99 31.33 -11.79
CA ASN A 344 6.23 29.99 -11.24
C ASN A 344 6.34 29.93 -9.69
N GLN A 345 6.37 31.06 -8.97
CA GLN A 345 6.38 31.13 -7.50
C GLN A 345 5.02 31.54 -6.90
N ALA A 346 4.03 31.89 -7.72
CA ALA A 346 2.73 32.33 -7.21
C ALA A 346 2.01 31.22 -6.40
N ASN A 347 1.38 31.61 -5.29
CA ASN A 347 0.59 30.70 -4.46
C ASN A 347 -0.47 29.97 -5.29
N TRP A 348 -0.68 28.69 -4.98
CA TRP A 348 -1.75 27.93 -5.61
C TRP A 348 -3.11 28.38 -5.05
N MET A 349 -4.11 28.53 -5.92
CA MET A 349 -5.45 28.90 -5.47
C MET A 349 -6.05 27.85 -4.54
N ALA A 350 -6.71 28.31 -3.49
CA ALA A 350 -7.27 27.43 -2.47
C ALA A 350 -8.60 26.79 -2.90
N ASP A 351 -9.41 27.51 -3.68
CA ASP A 351 -10.76 27.09 -4.08
C ASP A 351 -11.10 27.57 -5.51
N THR A 352 -12.35 27.34 -5.92
CA THR A 352 -12.87 27.65 -7.25
C THR A 352 -13.31 29.09 -7.45
N THR A 353 -13.28 29.93 -6.41
CA THR A 353 -13.79 31.31 -6.44
C THR A 353 -13.04 32.14 -7.48
N GLY A 354 -13.77 32.81 -8.36
CA GLY A 354 -13.18 33.64 -9.43
C GLY A 354 -12.60 32.86 -10.62
N THR A 355 -12.62 31.53 -10.60
CA THR A 355 -12.09 30.71 -11.70
C THR A 355 -13.13 30.43 -12.79
N GLY A 356 -14.42 30.60 -12.47
CA GLY A 356 -15.51 30.17 -13.33
C GLY A 356 -15.63 28.64 -13.44
N PHE A 357 -15.12 27.90 -12.45
CA PHE A 357 -15.22 26.44 -12.41
C PHE A 357 -16.68 26.00 -12.50
N LYS A 358 -16.99 25.14 -13.45
CA LYS A 358 -18.33 24.56 -13.60
C LYS A 358 -18.24 23.11 -14.03
N PRO A 359 -18.62 22.14 -13.17
CA PRO A 359 -18.66 20.74 -13.56
C PRO A 359 -19.70 20.52 -14.66
N LYS A 360 -19.36 19.69 -15.65
CA LYS A 360 -20.23 19.31 -16.78
C LYS A 360 -20.53 17.81 -16.82
N GLY A 361 -20.12 17.08 -15.77
CA GLY A 361 -20.29 15.63 -15.67
C GLY A 361 -19.15 14.86 -16.34
N TYR A 362 -19.47 13.74 -16.97
CA TYR A 362 -18.52 12.91 -17.70
C TYR A 362 -19.20 12.33 -18.95
N VAL A 363 -18.38 11.95 -19.93
CA VAL A 363 -18.78 11.09 -21.05
C VAL A 363 -18.02 9.78 -20.96
N MET A 364 -18.56 8.71 -21.56
CA MET A 364 -17.84 7.44 -21.64
C MET A 364 -17.02 7.35 -22.92
N ASP A 365 -15.82 6.80 -22.81
CA ASP A 365 -15.09 6.32 -23.98
C ASP A 365 -15.65 4.96 -24.46
N SER A 366 -15.08 4.42 -25.55
CA SER A 366 -15.49 3.14 -26.13
C SER A 366 -15.27 1.93 -25.23
N GLN A 367 -14.55 2.07 -24.12
CA GLN A 367 -14.32 1.05 -23.11
C GLN A 367 -15.13 1.32 -21.84
N GLU A 368 -16.14 2.22 -21.89
CA GLU A 368 -16.98 2.58 -20.74
C GLU A 368 -16.23 3.25 -19.59
N ARG A 369 -15.09 3.90 -19.88
CA ARG A 369 -14.33 4.68 -18.88
C ARG A 369 -14.77 6.15 -18.91
N PRO A 370 -14.87 6.81 -17.75
CA PRO A 370 -15.29 8.20 -17.69
C PRO A 370 -14.18 9.16 -18.14
N GLU A 371 -14.55 10.12 -18.98
CA GLU A 371 -13.80 11.36 -19.21
C GLU A 371 -14.55 12.52 -18.55
N PHE A 372 -13.97 13.07 -17.48
CA PHE A 372 -14.60 14.17 -16.74
C PHE A 372 -14.53 15.47 -17.55
N LYS A 373 -15.63 16.22 -17.53
CA LYS A 373 -15.78 17.47 -18.28
C LYS A 373 -16.09 18.59 -17.31
N TYR A 374 -15.38 19.71 -17.43
CA TYR A 374 -15.66 20.92 -16.68
C TYR A 374 -15.22 22.16 -17.47
N GLU A 375 -15.75 23.33 -17.09
CA GLU A 375 -15.26 24.62 -17.55
C GLU A 375 -14.41 25.26 -16.46
N ILE A 376 -13.31 25.93 -16.83
CA ILE A 376 -12.50 26.75 -15.92
C ILE A 376 -11.77 27.81 -16.74
N TYR A 377 -11.71 29.05 -16.24
CA TYR A 377 -11.07 30.20 -16.90
C TYR A 377 -11.51 30.39 -18.37
N GLY A 378 -12.78 30.10 -18.67
CA GLY A 378 -13.34 30.20 -20.04
C GLY A 378 -12.88 29.10 -21.02
N ASN A 379 -12.16 28.09 -20.54
CA ASN A 379 -11.78 26.89 -21.28
C ASN A 379 -12.71 25.72 -20.91
N LYS A 380 -13.03 24.88 -21.89
CA LYS A 380 -13.60 23.54 -21.63
C LYS A 380 -12.46 22.54 -21.47
N VAL A 381 -12.53 21.73 -20.43
CA VAL A 381 -11.52 20.75 -20.06
C VAL A 381 -12.08 19.35 -20.22
N THR A 382 -11.29 18.48 -20.84
CA THR A 382 -11.45 17.03 -20.74
C THR A 382 -10.35 16.50 -19.84
N ASP A 383 -10.75 15.79 -18.78
CA ASP A 383 -9.87 15.17 -17.80
C ASP A 383 -10.14 13.66 -17.80
N ALA A 384 -9.33 12.95 -18.56
CA ALA A 384 -9.48 11.52 -18.77
C ALA A 384 -8.51 10.78 -17.85
N VAL A 385 -9.03 10.23 -16.75
CA VAL A 385 -8.29 9.36 -15.83
C VAL A 385 -8.62 7.91 -16.16
N LYS A 386 -7.61 7.10 -16.44
CA LYS A 386 -7.78 5.72 -16.90
C LYS A 386 -6.95 4.77 -16.05
N ILE A 387 -7.54 3.65 -15.68
CA ILE A 387 -6.80 2.51 -15.10
C ILE A 387 -5.92 1.91 -16.19
N MET A 388 -4.66 1.65 -15.85
CA MET A 388 -3.73 0.97 -16.75
C MET A 388 -4.08 -0.51 -16.84
N GLU A 389 -4.14 -1.07 -18.07
CA GLU A 389 -4.53 -2.47 -18.32
C GLU A 389 -3.63 -3.50 -17.61
N ASN A 390 -2.40 -3.12 -17.28
CA ASN A 390 -1.45 -3.96 -16.54
C ASN A 390 -1.60 -3.86 -15.01
N GLY A 391 -2.61 -3.14 -14.51
CA GLY A 391 -2.85 -2.96 -13.07
C GLY A 391 -1.80 -2.12 -12.33
N LYS A 392 -0.87 -1.47 -13.03
CA LYS A 392 0.28 -0.77 -12.41
C LYS A 392 -0.03 0.66 -11.94
N GLY A 393 -1.25 1.14 -12.17
CA GLY A 393 -1.66 2.46 -11.72
C GLY A 393 -2.60 3.14 -12.70
N LEU A 394 -2.42 4.44 -12.89
CA LEU A 394 -3.34 5.30 -13.64
C LEU A 394 -2.60 6.09 -14.73
N THR A 395 -3.26 6.33 -15.85
CA THR A 395 -2.90 7.39 -16.81
C THR A 395 -3.88 8.53 -16.69
N ARG A 396 -3.42 9.75 -16.97
CA ARG A 396 -4.26 10.95 -16.94
C ARG A 396 -3.90 11.91 -18.05
N ASP A 397 -4.91 12.27 -18.82
CA ASP A 397 -4.85 13.28 -19.87
C ASP A 397 -5.72 14.48 -19.51
N ILE A 398 -5.11 15.67 -19.48
CA ILE A 398 -5.79 16.96 -19.31
C ILE A 398 -5.74 17.69 -20.64
N ILE A 399 -6.88 17.92 -21.26
CA ILE A 399 -7.01 18.52 -22.59
C ILE A 399 -7.83 19.80 -22.49
N LEU A 400 -7.27 20.91 -22.97
CA LEU A 400 -7.96 22.20 -23.05
C LEU A 400 -8.46 22.44 -24.47
N GLU A 401 -9.76 22.71 -24.64
CA GLU A 401 -10.38 22.91 -25.96
C GLU A 401 -9.72 24.06 -26.75
N LYS A 402 -9.39 25.18 -26.10
CA LYS A 402 -8.77 26.35 -26.75
C LYS A 402 -7.26 26.42 -26.58
N GLY A 403 -6.71 25.59 -25.69
CA GLY A 403 -5.35 25.75 -25.18
C GLY A 403 -5.18 26.98 -24.29
N ALA A 404 -4.12 26.98 -23.48
CA ALA A 404 -3.71 28.14 -22.70
C ALA A 404 -2.24 28.00 -22.26
N SER A 405 -1.46 29.07 -22.45
CA SER A 405 -0.07 29.14 -21.97
C SER A 405 0.03 29.58 -20.50
N ASP A 406 -1.00 30.21 -19.96
CA ASP A 406 -1.05 30.74 -18.59
C ASP A 406 -1.76 29.80 -17.60
N LEU A 407 -2.27 28.66 -18.07
CA LEU A 407 -2.89 27.63 -17.23
C LEU A 407 -1.90 26.54 -16.85
N TYR A 408 -1.81 26.31 -15.54
CA TYR A 408 -0.95 25.31 -14.92
C TYR A 408 -1.79 24.23 -14.25
N PHE A 409 -1.22 23.04 -14.19
CA PHE A 409 -1.75 21.89 -13.47
C PHE A 409 -0.90 21.56 -12.25
N LEU A 410 -1.54 21.26 -11.11
CA LEU A 410 -0.86 20.75 -9.91
C LEU A 410 -0.73 19.22 -10.03
N LEU A 411 0.46 18.76 -10.42
CA LEU A 411 0.74 17.34 -10.61
C LEU A 411 0.91 16.59 -9.29
N ALA A 412 1.55 17.22 -8.30
CA ALA A 412 1.75 16.67 -6.97
C ALA A 412 2.06 17.77 -5.95
N GLN A 413 1.72 17.51 -4.69
CA GLN A 413 2.13 18.32 -3.54
C GLN A 413 2.56 17.40 -2.40
N SER A 414 3.77 17.59 -1.88
CA SER A 414 4.32 16.76 -0.80
C SER A 414 5.49 17.45 -0.11
N GLU A 415 5.91 16.94 1.06
CA GLU A 415 7.12 17.41 1.76
C GLU A 415 8.38 17.17 0.90
N ASN A 416 8.41 16.06 0.17
CA ASN A 416 9.51 15.71 -0.71
C ASN A 416 9.01 15.34 -2.12
N ILE A 417 9.75 15.80 -3.13
CA ILE A 417 9.58 15.50 -4.55
C ILE A 417 10.99 15.43 -5.12
N GLU A 418 11.34 14.28 -5.70
CA GLU A 418 12.64 14.01 -6.30
C GLU A 418 12.48 13.83 -7.81
N ASP A 419 13.30 14.53 -8.59
CA ASP A 419 13.41 14.33 -10.05
C ASP A 419 14.40 13.20 -10.31
N LEU A 420 13.91 12.07 -10.84
CA LEU A 420 14.72 10.90 -11.17
C LEU A 420 15.22 10.94 -12.64
N GLY A 421 14.94 12.02 -13.36
CA GLY A 421 15.26 12.19 -14.77
C GLY A 421 14.23 11.57 -15.70
N LYS A 422 14.31 11.91 -17.00
CA LYS A 422 13.43 11.38 -18.06
C LYS A 422 11.92 11.55 -17.76
N GLY A 423 11.56 12.61 -17.04
CA GLY A 423 10.18 12.91 -16.68
C GLY A 423 9.62 12.03 -15.55
N LEU A 424 10.45 11.23 -14.88
CA LEU A 424 10.06 10.43 -13.72
C LEU A 424 10.32 11.20 -12.43
N TYR A 425 9.30 11.28 -11.58
CA TYR A 425 9.35 11.93 -10.28
C TYR A 425 8.92 10.97 -9.18
N LEU A 426 9.61 10.99 -8.05
CA LEU A 426 9.25 10.23 -6.86
C LEU A 426 8.64 11.18 -5.83
N ILE A 427 7.42 10.86 -5.37
CA ILE A 427 6.62 11.75 -4.53
C ILE A 427 6.57 11.22 -3.09
N GLY A 428 6.73 12.15 -2.14
CA GLY A 428 6.67 11.87 -0.70
C GLY A 428 7.85 11.03 -0.20
N ASP A 429 7.62 10.28 0.88
CA ASP A 429 8.56 9.27 1.37
C ASP A 429 8.42 7.97 0.56
N LYS A 430 8.70 8.05 -0.76
CA LYS A 430 8.51 6.94 -1.71
C LYS A 430 7.08 6.40 -1.69
N SER A 431 6.11 7.30 -1.79
CA SER A 431 4.69 6.96 -1.76
C SER A 431 4.17 6.52 -3.13
N TYR A 432 4.62 7.17 -4.20
CA TYR A 432 4.31 6.80 -5.59
C TYR A 432 5.27 7.50 -6.57
N TYR A 433 5.27 7.05 -7.83
CA TYR A 433 5.93 7.75 -8.92
C TYR A 433 4.93 8.48 -9.81
N LEU A 434 5.38 9.60 -10.37
CA LEU A 434 4.73 10.30 -11.45
C LEU A 434 5.63 10.25 -12.69
N GLN A 435 5.14 9.71 -13.80
CA GLN A 435 5.85 9.67 -15.07
C GLN A 435 5.16 10.62 -16.05
N LEU A 436 5.86 11.67 -16.46
CA LEU A 436 5.40 12.56 -17.51
C LEU A 436 5.47 11.84 -18.87
N ALA A 437 4.44 11.99 -19.70
CA ALA A 437 4.47 11.47 -21.06
C ALA A 437 5.43 12.29 -21.93
N GLU A 438 6.09 11.63 -22.88
CA GLU A 438 6.98 12.28 -23.85
C GLU A 438 6.24 13.40 -24.61
N GLY A 439 6.89 14.54 -24.79
CA GLY A 439 6.32 15.73 -25.45
C GLY A 439 5.43 16.61 -24.55
N SER A 440 5.11 16.20 -23.33
CA SER A 440 4.41 17.09 -22.38
C SER A 440 5.32 18.22 -21.91
N ASN A 441 4.72 19.36 -21.56
CA ASN A 441 5.47 20.50 -21.03
C ASN A 441 6.22 20.12 -19.75
N LYS A 442 7.48 20.56 -19.66
CA LYS A 442 8.34 20.27 -18.52
C LYS A 442 7.76 20.89 -17.23
N PRO A 443 7.59 20.10 -16.16
CA PRO A 443 7.14 20.64 -14.88
C PRO A 443 8.27 21.38 -14.15
N VAL A 444 7.86 22.15 -13.14
CA VAL A 444 8.75 22.83 -12.20
C VAL A 444 8.46 22.32 -10.80
N ILE A 445 9.51 21.96 -10.07
CA ILE A 445 9.45 21.72 -8.63
C ILE A 445 9.68 23.07 -7.94
N ARG A 446 8.77 23.46 -7.06
CA ARG A 446 8.83 24.71 -6.30
C ARG A 446 8.50 24.49 -4.84
N SER A 447 8.95 25.38 -3.97
CA SER A 447 8.65 25.34 -2.53
C SER A 447 7.63 26.43 -2.20
N VAL A 448 6.48 26.03 -1.64
CA VAL A 448 5.37 26.93 -1.25
C VAL A 448 4.88 26.48 0.12
N ASP A 449 4.82 27.40 1.09
CA ASP A 449 4.35 27.14 2.47
C ASP A 449 5.00 25.92 3.14
N GLY A 450 6.31 25.74 2.94
CA GLY A 450 7.07 24.63 3.53
C GLY A 450 6.83 23.26 2.88
N GLN A 451 6.08 23.19 1.77
CA GLN A 451 5.90 21.98 0.96
C GLN A 451 6.45 22.16 -0.44
N LYS A 452 6.82 21.05 -1.08
CA LYS A 452 7.15 21.04 -2.51
C LYS A 452 5.88 20.83 -3.34
N GLN A 453 5.77 21.56 -4.43
CA GLN A 453 4.76 21.37 -5.46
C GLN A 453 5.44 21.05 -6.78
N LEU A 454 4.90 20.08 -7.52
CA LEU A 454 5.23 19.81 -8.91
C LEU A 454 4.11 20.39 -9.78
N VAL A 455 4.43 21.39 -10.58
CA VAL A 455 3.46 22.11 -11.41
C VAL A 455 3.89 22.10 -12.87
N ALA A 456 2.96 21.92 -13.81
CA ALA A 456 3.26 21.92 -15.24
C ALA A 456 2.35 22.88 -16.01
N PRO A 457 2.86 23.65 -16.98
CA PRO A 457 2.02 24.31 -17.97
C PRO A 457 1.18 23.28 -18.74
N ILE A 458 -0.10 23.55 -18.96
CA ILE A 458 -0.96 22.60 -19.69
C ILE A 458 -0.75 22.74 -21.20
N GLY A 459 -0.67 23.97 -21.72
CA GLY A 459 -0.67 24.20 -23.17
C GLY A 459 -2.01 23.75 -23.76
N ASN A 460 -1.98 22.76 -24.66
CA ASN A 460 -3.20 22.15 -25.19
C ASN A 460 -3.54 20.82 -24.51
N LYS A 461 -2.51 20.05 -24.16
CA LYS A 461 -2.62 18.73 -23.56
C LYS A 461 -1.47 18.49 -22.58
N LEU A 462 -1.79 17.96 -21.41
CA LEU A 462 -0.84 17.43 -20.44
C LEU A 462 -1.15 15.96 -20.19
N SER A 463 -0.17 15.09 -20.36
CA SER A 463 -0.31 13.64 -20.21
C SER A 463 0.71 13.11 -19.21
N TYR A 464 0.26 12.30 -18.26
CA TYR A 464 1.14 11.66 -17.27
C TYR A 464 0.55 10.35 -16.73
N SER A 465 1.39 9.59 -16.04
CA SER A 465 1.01 8.36 -15.34
C SER A 465 1.36 8.45 -13.86
N LEU A 466 0.56 7.79 -13.03
CA LEU A 466 0.79 7.58 -11.61
C LEU A 466 1.04 6.09 -11.41
N LEU A 467 2.24 5.75 -10.93
CA LEU A 467 2.68 4.39 -10.67
C LEU A 467 2.79 4.21 -9.16
N PHE A 468 1.98 3.36 -8.57
CA PHE A 468 1.89 3.20 -7.12
C PHE A 468 1.72 1.76 -6.70
#